data_AF-A0A931AXY1-F1
#
_entry.id   AF-A0A931AXY1-F1
#
_cell.length_a   1.000
_cell.length_b   1.000
_cell.length_c   1.000
_cell.angle_alpha   90.00
_cell.angle_beta   90.00
_cell.angle_gamma   90.00
#
_symmetry.space_group_name_H-M   'P 1'
#
loop_
_entity.id
_entity.type
_entity.pdbx_description
1 polymer ?
#
loop_
_entity_poly.entity_id
_entity_poly.type
_entity_poly.pdbx_seq_one_letter_code
_entity_poly.pdbx_strand_id
1 'polypeptide(L)'
;MKKNVVKVVSNYLRTDMGEISGNSIILQNIFRYSLVFLKKNREAVVEYFKILQEQFSELLALMSSKEIFQTTSKKITTLQENLRKSLVRDQHANEILSHSFFLFDFGIGEIKELSLLVSKNNKTPVENEHKGSRKFALDHFEHLYNRFHNSQKPIFAHRFIELRSKYIPAFGTEFNVRESYIESGFGRDYYENNARIISTIEAFERYCNIYDRKKLPTIKSSFQALEKTENVIDPRKLILHSYKETNNEKYALGVYKSDKEIEWVKGKEITKKGESEVFVPKSSIVFGERRENEQKKNNFVFETSNGMAIGGSAEEAKLYGLYELIERDAFLCAWYSESSTKELELDDYDLEEFQELKMILKSKNQELKIFDITSEVGIPTVWAMIVDYSDEAPMKIYNAAASNVNIKKAIENSLFKVCTTFPIYETMLSSNSKVMAKKK
;
A
#
# COMPACT_ATOMS: atom_id res chain seq x y z
N MET A 1 -3.58 -32.32 14.24
CA MET A 1 -4.65 -31.35 13.93
C MET A 1 -6.01 -31.99 14.25
N LYS A 2 -6.69 -31.59 15.35
CA LYS A 2 -8.07 -32.04 15.62
C LYS A 2 -9.02 -31.23 14.72
N LYS A 3 -9.84 -31.92 13.90
CA LYS A 3 -10.78 -31.30 12.95
C LYS A 3 -11.82 -30.43 13.69
N ASN A 4 -11.83 -29.12 13.42
CA ASN A 4 -12.92 -28.23 13.84
C ASN A 4 -14.16 -28.54 13.00
N VAL A 5 -15.17 -29.20 13.58
CA VAL A 5 -16.42 -29.53 12.89
C VAL A 5 -17.40 -28.36 13.02
N VAL A 6 -17.84 -27.82 11.89
CA VAL A 6 -18.82 -26.73 11.78
C VAL A 6 -20.25 -27.26 11.91
N LYS A 7 -21.16 -26.49 12.53
CA LYS A 7 -22.59 -26.79 12.61
C LYS A 7 -23.41 -25.59 12.12
N VAL A 8 -24.58 -25.89 11.55
CA VAL A 8 -25.51 -24.90 10.99
C VAL A 8 -26.88 -25.13 11.62
N VAL A 9 -27.52 -24.05 12.08
CA VAL A 9 -28.94 -24.04 12.42
C VAL A 9 -29.61 -23.07 11.45
N SER A 10 -30.56 -23.58 10.67
CA SER A 10 -31.27 -22.83 9.65
C SER A 10 -32.72 -22.64 10.07
N ASN A 11 -33.29 -21.48 9.75
CA ASN A 11 -34.68 -21.18 10.01
C ASN A 11 -35.35 -20.51 8.81
N TYR A 12 -36.67 -20.58 8.77
CA TYR A 12 -37.50 -20.06 7.71
C TYR A 12 -38.50 -19.08 8.30
N LEU A 13 -38.56 -17.87 7.74
CA LEU A 13 -39.61 -16.91 8.03
C LEU A 13 -40.54 -16.83 6.83
N ARG A 14 -41.82 -17.16 7.05
CA ARG A 14 -42.90 -17.00 6.09
C ARG A 14 -43.82 -15.91 6.61
N THR A 15 -43.98 -14.83 5.85
CA THR A 15 -44.99 -13.83 6.11
C THR A 15 -46.18 -14.08 5.19
N ASP A 16 -47.32 -14.44 5.76
CA ASP A 16 -48.57 -14.57 5.01
C ASP A 16 -49.13 -13.16 4.77
N MET A 17 -48.90 -12.63 3.57
CA MET A 17 -49.52 -11.38 3.12
C MET A 17 -50.81 -11.74 2.37
N GLY A 18 -51.95 -11.30 2.91
CA GLY A 18 -53.29 -11.61 2.40
C GLY A 18 -53.57 -11.09 0.98
N GLU A 19 -54.59 -11.68 0.35
CA GLU A 19 -54.99 -11.47 -1.05
C GLU A 19 -55.17 -10.00 -1.44
N ILE A 20 -54.61 -9.63 -2.60
CA ILE A 20 -55.01 -8.44 -3.36
C ILE A 20 -55.44 -8.92 -4.74
N SER A 21 -56.68 -8.61 -5.11
CA SER A 21 -57.33 -9.00 -6.35
C SER A 21 -56.67 -8.37 -7.59
N GLY A 22 -56.55 -9.17 -8.66
CA GLY A 22 -56.20 -8.72 -10.01
C GLY A 22 -54.75 -9.04 -10.44
N ASN A 23 -54.62 -10.09 -11.28
CA ASN A 23 -53.48 -10.44 -12.15
C ASN A 23 -52.04 -10.18 -11.65
N SER A 24 -51.80 -10.28 -10.35
CA SER A 24 -50.48 -10.09 -9.75
C SER A 24 -50.01 -11.41 -9.14
N ILE A 25 -48.87 -11.94 -9.60
CA ILE A 25 -48.21 -13.08 -8.96
C ILE A 25 -47.63 -12.55 -7.64
N ILE A 26 -48.20 -12.97 -6.50
CA ILE A 26 -47.61 -12.71 -5.18
C ILE A 26 -46.43 -13.68 -5.01
N LEU A 27 -45.21 -13.18 -5.13
CA LEU A 27 -44.04 -13.91 -4.65
C LEU A 27 -44.09 -13.90 -3.12
N GLN A 28 -44.39 -15.05 -2.52
CA GLN A 28 -44.15 -15.26 -1.10
C GLN A 28 -42.64 -15.15 -0.85
N ASN A 29 -42.21 -14.10 -0.15
CA ASN A 29 -40.81 -13.97 0.23
C ASN A 29 -40.52 -14.97 1.36
N ILE A 30 -39.92 -16.11 1.02
CA ILE A 30 -39.36 -17.03 1.99
C ILE A 30 -37.95 -16.54 2.31
N PHE A 31 -37.80 -15.90 3.46
CA PHE A 31 -36.48 -15.51 3.96
C PHE A 31 -35.86 -16.69 4.71
N ARG A 32 -34.67 -17.09 4.29
CA ARG A 32 -33.86 -18.12 4.94
C ARG A 32 -32.68 -17.44 5.60
N TYR A 33 -32.47 -17.73 6.89
CA TYR A 33 -31.23 -17.36 7.53
C TYR A 33 -30.67 -18.54 8.30
N SER A 34 -29.34 -18.65 8.26
CA SER A 34 -28.61 -19.75 8.88
C SER A 34 -27.49 -19.19 9.73
N LEU A 35 -27.41 -19.66 10.99
CA LEU A 35 -26.29 -19.36 11.86
C LEU A 35 -25.29 -20.50 11.80
N VAL A 36 -24.05 -20.16 11.41
CA VAL A 36 -22.94 -21.10 11.31
C VAL A 36 -22.00 -20.88 12.50
N PHE A 37 -21.67 -21.95 13.23
CA PHE A 37 -20.88 -21.86 14.46
C PHE A 37 -20.04 -23.12 14.72
N LEU A 38 -19.04 -22.99 15.59
CA LEU A 38 -18.19 -24.11 16.02
C LEU A 38 -18.95 -25.06 16.95
N LYS A 39 -18.84 -26.39 16.71
CA LYS A 39 -19.58 -27.43 17.47
C LYS A 39 -19.46 -27.31 19.01
N LYS A 40 -18.32 -26.83 19.53
CA LYS A 40 -18.10 -26.65 20.97
C LYS A 40 -19.04 -25.61 21.62
N ASN A 41 -19.65 -24.72 20.83
CA ASN A 41 -20.54 -23.66 21.32
C ASN A 41 -22.04 -24.02 21.13
N ARG A 42 -22.36 -25.27 20.76
CA ARG A 42 -23.70 -25.64 20.28
C ARG A 42 -24.83 -25.35 21.26
N GLU A 43 -24.68 -25.69 22.53
CA GLU A 43 -25.76 -25.55 23.50
C GLU A 43 -26.07 -24.08 23.77
N ALA A 44 -25.04 -23.26 24.03
CA ALA A 44 -25.17 -21.82 24.21
C ALA A 44 -25.72 -21.09 22.96
N VAL A 45 -25.30 -21.50 21.76
CA VAL A 45 -25.80 -20.91 20.52
C VAL A 45 -27.25 -21.27 20.25
N VAL A 46 -27.67 -22.52 20.48
CA VAL A 46 -29.06 -22.96 20.24
C VAL A 46 -30.04 -22.27 21.19
N GLU A 47 -29.66 -22.04 22.45
CA GLU A 47 -30.47 -21.31 23.43
C GLU A 47 -30.63 -19.84 23.03
N TYR A 48 -29.53 -19.18 22.66
CA TYR A 48 -29.54 -17.77 22.23
C TYR A 48 -30.22 -17.55 20.87
N PHE A 49 -30.18 -18.53 19.96
CA PHE A 49 -30.77 -18.43 18.63
C PHE A 49 -32.30 -18.27 18.66
N LYS A 50 -32.98 -18.78 19.70
CA LYS A 50 -34.43 -18.58 19.88
C LYS A 50 -34.78 -17.13 20.21
N ILE A 51 -33.99 -16.49 21.07
CA ILE A 51 -34.17 -15.07 21.44
C ILE A 51 -33.94 -14.18 20.21
N LEU A 52 -32.91 -14.50 19.43
CA LEU A 52 -32.65 -13.79 18.18
C LEU A 52 -33.79 -13.93 17.17
N GLN A 53 -34.37 -15.11 17.04
CA GLN A 53 -35.48 -15.36 16.13
C GLN A 53 -36.68 -14.43 16.39
N GLU A 54 -37.01 -14.15 17.66
CA GLU A 54 -38.08 -13.22 18.03
C GLU A 54 -37.75 -11.78 17.60
N GLN A 55 -36.53 -11.31 17.90
CA GLN A 55 -36.06 -9.98 17.50
C GLN A 55 -35.99 -9.79 15.99
N PHE A 56 -35.55 -10.82 15.24
CA PHE A 56 -35.53 -10.80 13.78
C PHE A 56 -36.95 -10.71 13.20
N SER A 57 -37.90 -11.43 13.80
CA SER A 57 -39.30 -11.43 13.36
C SER A 57 -39.93 -10.05 13.53
N GLU A 58 -39.67 -9.36 14.64
CA GLU A 58 -40.12 -7.99 14.87
C GLU A 58 -39.47 -6.98 13.91
N LEU A 59 -38.16 -7.09 13.69
CA LEU A 59 -37.43 -6.19 12.80
C LEU A 59 -37.90 -6.32 11.34
N LEU A 60 -38.19 -7.55 10.90
CA LEU A 60 -38.74 -7.83 9.57
C LEU A 60 -40.21 -7.42 9.46
N ALA A 61 -41.02 -7.57 10.51
CA ALA A 61 -42.40 -7.09 10.55
C ALA A 61 -42.47 -5.56 10.38
N LEU A 62 -41.58 -4.81 11.05
CA LEU A 62 -41.42 -3.36 10.90
C LEU A 62 -41.06 -2.95 9.46
N MET A 63 -40.30 -3.81 8.76
CA MET A 63 -39.86 -3.58 7.38
C MET A 63 -40.84 -4.06 6.31
N SER A 64 -41.84 -4.86 6.66
CA SER A 64 -42.82 -5.46 5.74
C SER A 64 -43.99 -4.54 5.34
N SER A 65 -43.89 -3.24 5.62
CA SER A 65 -44.92 -2.27 5.27
C SER A 65 -45.01 -2.06 3.75
N LYS A 66 -45.94 -2.82 3.12
CA LYS A 66 -46.59 -2.69 1.79
C LYS A 66 -45.75 -2.43 0.52
N GLU A 67 -44.48 -2.09 0.60
CA GLU A 67 -43.65 -1.90 -0.59
C GLU A 67 -42.87 -3.17 -0.91
N ILE A 68 -43.08 -3.65 -2.13
CA ILE A 68 -42.31 -4.73 -2.77
C ILE A 68 -40.82 -4.47 -2.48
N PHE A 69 -40.13 -5.51 -1.99
CA PHE A 69 -38.69 -5.51 -1.71
C PHE A 69 -37.92 -5.38 -3.04
N GLN A 70 -37.95 -4.20 -3.66
CA GLN A 70 -37.10 -3.88 -4.78
C GLN A 70 -35.69 -3.76 -4.22
N THR A 71 -34.80 -4.57 -4.79
CA THR A 71 -33.37 -4.81 -4.54
C THR A 71 -32.51 -3.54 -4.50
N THR A 72 -32.84 -2.56 -3.67
CA THR A 72 -31.94 -1.47 -3.33
C THR A 72 -31.07 -1.91 -2.16
N SER A 73 -29.79 -2.15 -2.44
CA SER A 73 -28.68 -2.36 -1.50
C SER A 73 -28.85 -1.59 -0.18
N LYS A 74 -29.34 -0.35 -0.27
CA LYS A 74 -29.59 0.59 0.84
C LYS A 74 -30.49 0.08 1.96
N LYS A 75 -31.61 -0.60 1.66
CA LYS A 75 -32.54 -1.12 2.70
C LYS A 75 -31.94 -2.35 3.39
N ILE A 76 -31.21 -3.20 2.65
CA ILE A 76 -30.48 -4.35 3.20
C ILE A 76 -29.36 -3.88 4.13
N THR A 77 -28.55 -2.89 3.73
CA THR A 77 -27.52 -2.30 4.60
C THR A 77 -28.11 -1.73 5.88
N THR A 78 -29.29 -1.11 5.80
CA THR A 78 -29.98 -0.56 6.98
C THR A 78 -30.44 -1.67 7.94
N LEU A 79 -30.99 -2.77 7.41
CA LEU A 79 -31.34 -3.96 8.20
C LEU A 79 -30.10 -4.53 8.90
N GLN A 80 -29.00 -4.71 8.15
CA GLN A 80 -27.73 -5.22 8.66
C GLN A 80 -27.19 -4.36 9.80
N GLU A 81 -27.29 -3.04 9.67
CA GLU A 81 -26.76 -2.13 10.66
C GLU A 81 -27.63 -2.03 11.91
N ASN A 82 -28.96 -2.08 11.76
CA ASN A 82 -29.89 -2.13 12.89
C ASN A 82 -29.72 -3.42 13.69
N LEU A 83 -29.54 -4.54 13.00
CA LEU A 83 -29.31 -5.83 13.64
C LEU A 83 -27.98 -5.87 14.38
N ARG A 84 -26.91 -5.36 13.74
CA ARG A 84 -25.60 -5.18 14.37
C ARG A 84 -25.72 -4.30 15.62
N LYS A 85 -26.45 -3.18 15.56
CA LYS A 85 -26.64 -2.28 16.71
C LYS A 85 -27.42 -2.94 17.85
N SER A 86 -28.43 -3.77 17.56
CA SER A 86 -29.17 -4.53 18.57
C SER A 86 -28.26 -5.53 19.29
N LEU A 87 -27.50 -6.31 18.52
CA LEU A 87 -26.60 -7.33 19.02
C LEU A 87 -25.41 -6.79 19.81
N VAL A 88 -24.84 -5.64 19.40
CA VAL A 88 -23.70 -5.03 20.08
C VAL A 88 -24.03 -4.62 21.53
N ARG A 89 -25.31 -4.34 21.82
CA ARG A 89 -25.74 -3.89 23.15
C ARG A 89 -25.83 -5.02 24.18
N ASP A 90 -25.88 -6.28 23.75
CA ASP A 90 -25.96 -7.45 24.62
C ASP A 90 -24.55 -8.07 24.80
N GLN A 91 -23.91 -7.82 25.94
CA GLN A 91 -22.55 -8.31 26.21
C GLN A 91 -22.46 -9.83 26.29
N HIS A 92 -23.53 -10.52 26.70
CA HIS A 92 -23.54 -11.97 26.81
C HIS A 92 -23.61 -12.64 25.44
N ALA A 93 -24.37 -12.05 24.52
CA ALA A 93 -24.44 -12.44 23.11
C ALA A 93 -23.07 -12.44 22.43
N ASN A 94 -22.27 -11.43 22.72
CA ASN A 94 -20.98 -11.20 22.06
C ASN A 94 -19.96 -12.29 22.38
N GLU A 95 -19.98 -12.82 23.59
CA GLU A 95 -19.10 -13.93 23.97
C GLU A 95 -19.50 -15.22 23.24
N ILE A 96 -20.81 -15.52 23.19
CA ILE A 96 -21.36 -16.73 22.55
C ILE A 96 -21.17 -16.70 21.03
N LEU A 97 -21.34 -15.54 20.39
CA LEU A 97 -21.35 -15.38 18.93
C LEU A 97 -20.00 -14.95 18.32
N SER A 98 -18.98 -14.74 19.14
CA SER A 98 -17.63 -14.29 18.74
C SER A 98 -16.95 -15.10 17.62
N HIS A 99 -17.43 -16.31 17.34
CA HIS A 99 -16.91 -17.22 16.31
C HIS A 99 -18.03 -17.80 15.43
N SER A 100 -19.10 -17.02 15.22
CA SER A 100 -20.28 -17.42 14.46
C SER A 100 -20.57 -16.39 13.36
N PHE A 101 -21.12 -16.81 12.23
CA PHE A 101 -21.55 -15.91 11.16
C PHE A 101 -22.96 -16.26 10.67
N PHE A 102 -23.67 -15.24 10.19
CA PHE A 102 -25.02 -15.42 9.63
C PHE A 102 -24.96 -15.43 8.12
N LEU A 103 -25.63 -16.41 7.53
CA LEU A 103 -25.90 -16.48 6.10
C LEU A 103 -27.36 -16.13 5.88
N PHE A 104 -27.61 -15.13 5.02
CA PHE A 104 -28.95 -14.79 4.58
C PHE A 104 -29.13 -15.19 3.12
N ASP A 105 -30.19 -15.95 2.88
CA ASP A 105 -30.69 -16.29 1.56
C ASP A 105 -32.08 -15.67 1.44
N PHE A 106 -32.17 -14.69 0.54
CA PHE A 106 -33.36 -13.90 0.29
C PHE A 106 -34.29 -14.56 -0.76
N GLY A 107 -34.03 -15.81 -1.15
CA GLY A 107 -34.85 -16.57 -2.08
C GLY A 107 -34.64 -16.20 -3.56
N ILE A 108 -33.66 -15.36 -3.86
CA ILE A 108 -33.33 -14.86 -5.21
C ILE A 108 -32.03 -15.44 -5.78
N GLY A 109 -31.45 -16.45 -5.12
CA GLY A 109 -30.19 -17.08 -5.56
C GLY A 109 -28.92 -16.33 -5.15
N GLU A 110 -29.02 -15.19 -4.45
CA GLU A 110 -27.89 -14.49 -3.83
C GLU A 110 -27.77 -14.86 -2.33
N ILE A 111 -26.64 -15.45 -1.96
CA ILE A 111 -26.27 -15.68 -0.56
C ILE A 111 -25.36 -14.52 -0.14
N LYS A 112 -25.77 -13.73 0.86
CA LYS A 112 -24.92 -12.68 1.44
C LYS A 112 -24.45 -13.09 2.82
N GLU A 113 -23.13 -13.13 2.98
CA GLU A 113 -22.48 -13.37 4.26
C GLU A 113 -22.56 -12.11 5.12
N LEU A 114 -23.03 -12.27 6.36
CA LEU A 114 -23.01 -11.22 7.36
C LEU A 114 -22.08 -11.61 8.52
N SER A 115 -20.87 -11.07 8.49
CA SER A 115 -19.94 -11.15 9.62
C SER A 115 -20.38 -10.16 10.70
N LEU A 116 -21.05 -10.65 11.75
CA LEU A 116 -21.39 -9.86 12.92
C LEU A 116 -20.17 -9.72 13.82
N LEU A 117 -19.20 -8.91 13.39
CA LEU A 117 -18.07 -8.52 14.22
C LEU A 117 -18.56 -7.56 15.30
N VAL A 118 -18.97 -8.09 16.45
CA VAL A 118 -19.10 -7.27 17.66
C VAL A 118 -17.74 -7.17 18.32
N SER A 119 -16.96 -6.17 17.92
CA SER A 119 -15.69 -5.89 18.57
C SER A 119 -15.92 -5.00 19.79
N LYS A 120 -15.66 -5.51 21.01
CA LYS A 120 -15.02 -4.67 22.02
C LYS A 120 -13.56 -4.52 21.59
N ASN A 121 -13.11 -3.27 21.50
CA ASN A 121 -11.75 -2.83 21.19
C ASN A 121 -10.69 -3.89 21.49
N ASN A 122 -10.21 -4.52 20.40
CA ASN A 122 -8.87 -5.02 20.15
C ASN A 122 -8.99 -5.89 18.89
N LYS A 123 -8.80 -5.28 17.71
CA LYS A 123 -8.72 -6.01 16.44
C LYS A 123 -7.58 -7.03 16.56
N THR A 124 -7.89 -8.32 16.63
CA THR A 124 -6.94 -9.34 16.20
C THR A 124 -6.81 -9.18 14.68
N PRO A 125 -5.60 -9.01 14.12
CA PRO A 125 -5.44 -8.72 12.71
C PRO A 125 -5.99 -9.84 11.83
N VAL A 126 -6.76 -9.48 10.78
CA VAL A 126 -7.11 -10.41 9.70
C VAL A 126 -5.91 -10.46 8.77
N GLU A 127 -5.29 -11.64 8.64
CA GLU A 127 -4.22 -11.88 7.67
C GLU A 127 -4.80 -11.96 6.26
N ASN A 128 -4.18 -11.31 5.28
CA ASN A 128 -4.56 -11.52 3.88
C ASN A 128 -4.16 -12.93 3.45
N GLU A 129 -5.13 -13.73 2.98
CA GLU A 129 -4.88 -15.10 2.51
C GLU A 129 -4.18 -15.15 1.13
N HIS A 130 -3.98 -14.00 0.47
CA HIS A 130 -3.35 -13.92 -0.85
C HIS A 130 -1.81 -13.90 -0.78
N LYS A 131 -1.17 -14.98 -1.26
CA LYS A 131 0.28 -15.07 -1.44
C LYS A 131 0.79 -13.90 -2.32
N GLY A 132 1.73 -13.12 -1.81
CA GLY A 132 2.32 -11.95 -2.51
C GLY A 132 1.65 -10.60 -2.21
N SER A 133 0.66 -10.56 -1.31
CA SER A 133 0.02 -9.33 -0.84
C SER A 133 0.57 -8.84 0.51
N ARG A 134 0.19 -7.62 0.92
CA ARG A 134 0.52 -7.07 2.25
C ARG A 134 -0.02 -7.99 3.34
N LYS A 135 0.74 -8.16 4.44
CA LYS A 135 0.30 -9.00 5.57
C LYS A 135 -1.03 -8.51 6.15
N PHE A 136 -1.20 -7.19 6.21
CA PHE A 136 -2.43 -6.53 6.65
C PHE A 136 -3.03 -5.70 5.52
N ALA A 137 -4.36 -5.65 5.48
CA ALA A 137 -5.08 -4.70 4.64
C ALA A 137 -4.76 -3.25 5.05
N LEU A 138 -4.87 -2.32 4.09
CA LEU A 138 -4.48 -0.91 4.30
C LEU A 138 -5.29 -0.24 5.42
N ASP A 139 -6.56 -0.60 5.60
CA ASP A 139 -7.43 -0.08 6.65
C ASP A 139 -6.87 -0.30 8.07
N HIS A 140 -5.99 -1.31 8.24
CA HIS A 140 -5.28 -1.53 9.48
C HIS A 140 -4.42 -0.32 9.89
N PHE A 141 -3.90 0.41 8.91
CA PHE A 141 -2.98 1.54 9.10
C PHE A 141 -3.69 2.89 9.11
N GLU A 142 -5.01 2.94 8.98
CA GLU A 142 -5.79 4.19 8.90
C GLU A 142 -5.56 5.13 10.09
N HIS A 143 -5.35 4.55 11.28
CA HIS A 143 -5.17 5.29 12.52
C HIS A 143 -3.77 5.88 12.70
N LEU A 144 -2.77 5.50 11.88
CA LEU A 144 -1.37 5.91 12.05
C LEU A 144 -1.20 7.43 12.06
N TYR A 145 -1.85 8.12 11.12
CA TYR A 145 -1.74 9.57 11.03
C TYR A 145 -2.22 10.23 12.31
N ASN A 146 -3.45 9.94 12.75
CA ASN A 146 -4.03 10.55 13.95
C ASN A 146 -3.21 10.21 15.20
N ARG A 147 -2.69 8.98 15.29
CA ARG A 147 -1.87 8.54 16.42
C ARG A 147 -0.58 9.36 16.57
N PHE A 148 0.09 9.66 15.47
CA PHE A 148 1.40 10.32 15.46
C PHE A 148 1.34 11.82 15.15
N HIS A 149 0.20 12.33 14.71
CA HIS A 149 -0.07 13.76 14.57
C HIS A 149 -0.57 14.38 15.89
N ASN A 150 -1.43 13.68 16.62
CA ASN A 150 -2.02 14.18 17.87
C ASN A 150 -1.24 13.77 19.14
N SER A 151 -0.03 13.23 18.98
CA SER A 151 0.82 12.84 20.12
C SER A 151 1.43 14.08 20.79
N GLN A 152 1.80 13.96 22.06
CA GLN A 152 2.50 15.02 22.82
C GLN A 152 3.80 15.48 22.12
N LYS A 153 4.45 14.57 21.38
CA LYS A 153 5.53 14.87 20.45
C LYS A 153 5.07 14.42 19.06
N PRO A 154 4.50 15.31 18.24
CA PRO A 154 3.98 14.95 16.92
C PRO A 154 5.14 14.60 15.99
N ILE A 155 4.97 13.52 15.22
CA ILE A 155 5.87 13.15 14.13
C ILE A 155 5.37 13.82 12.84
N PHE A 156 4.09 13.66 12.53
CA PHE A 156 3.50 14.24 11.33
C PHE A 156 3.04 15.67 11.59
N ALA A 157 3.46 16.58 10.73
CA ALA A 157 3.10 17.98 10.81
C ALA A 157 1.75 18.24 10.11
N HIS A 158 1.58 17.66 8.92
CA HIS A 158 0.46 17.99 8.05
C HIS A 158 0.22 16.87 7.02
N ARG A 159 -1.02 16.76 6.50
CA ARG A 159 -1.36 15.87 5.40
C ARG A 159 -2.31 16.59 4.45
N PHE A 160 -2.01 16.52 3.16
CA PHE A 160 -2.73 17.25 2.11
C PHE A 160 -3.06 16.37 0.90
N ILE A 161 -4.04 16.83 0.14
CA ILE A 161 -4.40 16.28 -1.17
C ILE A 161 -3.57 16.99 -2.24
N GLU A 162 -2.93 16.24 -3.12
CA GLU A 162 -2.18 16.76 -4.25
C GLU A 162 -3.12 17.01 -5.44
N LEU A 163 -3.78 18.18 -5.44
CA LEU A 163 -4.78 18.56 -6.44
C LEU A 163 -4.24 18.67 -7.87
N ARG A 164 -2.91 18.74 -8.05
CA ARG A 164 -2.30 18.74 -9.39
C ARG A 164 -2.24 17.34 -10.00
N SER A 165 -2.45 16.29 -9.22
CA SER A 165 -2.66 14.94 -9.73
C SER A 165 -4.06 14.84 -10.34
N LYS A 166 -4.18 15.15 -11.63
CA LYS A 166 -5.48 15.28 -12.33
C LYS A 166 -6.21 13.95 -12.54
N TYR A 167 -5.49 12.83 -12.54
CA TYR A 167 -6.02 11.55 -13.01
C TYR A 167 -6.18 10.52 -11.89
N ILE A 168 -5.31 10.57 -10.88
CA ILE A 168 -5.22 9.56 -9.83
C ILE A 168 -5.17 10.29 -8.48
N PRO A 169 -5.98 9.90 -7.49
CA PRO A 169 -5.86 10.43 -6.13
C PRO A 169 -4.43 10.35 -5.61
N ALA A 170 -3.92 11.47 -5.12
CA ALA A 170 -2.58 11.56 -4.56
C ALA A 170 -2.59 12.39 -3.27
N PHE A 171 -1.83 11.93 -2.28
CA PHE A 171 -1.72 12.56 -0.98
C PHE A 171 -0.26 12.75 -0.59
N GLY A 172 0.03 13.84 0.12
CA GLY A 172 1.30 14.05 0.80
C GLY A 172 1.10 14.05 2.31
N THR A 173 1.99 13.39 3.04
CA THR A 173 2.10 13.50 4.51
C THR A 173 3.46 14.06 4.86
N GLU A 174 3.48 15.22 5.51
CA GLU A 174 4.67 15.98 5.88
C GLU A 174 5.09 15.69 7.32
N PHE A 175 6.40 15.66 7.54
CA PHE A 175 7.00 15.60 8.86
C PHE A 175 8.24 16.50 8.93
N ASN A 176 8.48 17.03 10.12
CA ASN A 176 9.64 17.88 10.36
C ASN A 176 10.86 16.98 10.57
N VAL A 177 11.82 17.08 9.66
CA VAL A 177 13.14 16.47 9.86
C VAL A 177 13.91 17.31 10.87
N ARG A 178 13.86 18.65 10.68
CA ARG A 178 14.39 19.72 11.54
C ARG A 178 13.51 20.96 11.40
N GLU A 179 13.76 21.98 12.20
CA GLU A 179 13.01 23.25 12.15
C GLU A 179 12.97 23.88 10.75
N SER A 180 14.06 23.79 9.99
CA SER A 180 14.15 24.36 8.62
C SER A 180 13.98 23.34 7.49
N TYR A 181 13.70 22.06 7.80
CA TYR A 181 13.62 21.02 6.79
C TYR A 181 12.41 20.11 7.02
N ILE A 182 11.46 20.23 6.11
CA ILE A 182 10.28 19.38 5.99
C ILE A 182 10.54 18.34 4.90
N GLU A 183 10.16 17.10 5.19
CA GLU A 183 10.16 16.01 4.22
C GLU A 183 8.75 15.41 4.15
N SER A 184 8.45 14.71 3.05
CA SER A 184 7.12 14.19 2.80
C SER A 184 7.14 12.76 2.27
N GLY A 185 6.17 11.96 2.69
CA GLY A 185 5.80 10.73 2.00
C GLY A 185 4.62 10.97 1.07
N PHE A 186 4.60 10.28 -0.07
CA PHE A 186 3.51 10.41 -1.06
C PHE A 186 2.76 9.10 -1.24
N GLY A 187 1.44 9.17 -1.36
CA GLY A 187 0.60 8.01 -1.60
C GLY A 187 -0.30 8.22 -2.80
N ARG A 188 -0.50 7.14 -3.56
CA ARG A 188 -1.20 7.12 -4.85
C ARG A 188 -1.96 5.80 -4.96
N ASP A 189 -3.22 5.86 -5.32
CA ASP A 189 -4.10 4.69 -5.48
C ASP A 189 -5.38 5.11 -6.23
N TYR A 190 -6.18 4.15 -6.71
CA TYR A 190 -7.50 4.46 -7.27
C TYR A 190 -8.43 5.11 -6.24
N TYR A 191 -8.32 4.69 -4.98
CA TYR A 191 -9.18 5.18 -3.91
C TYR A 191 -8.43 6.20 -3.05
N GLU A 192 -9.06 7.36 -2.87
CA GLU A 192 -8.55 8.45 -2.02
C GLU A 192 -8.11 7.97 -0.62
N ASN A 193 -8.90 7.10 0.00
CA ASN A 193 -8.58 6.58 1.32
C ASN A 193 -7.26 5.79 1.35
N ASN A 194 -7.02 4.97 0.32
CA ASN A 194 -5.79 4.18 0.21
C ASN A 194 -4.59 5.10 -0.04
N ALA A 195 -4.70 6.05 -0.97
CA ALA A 195 -3.65 7.03 -1.24
C ALA A 195 -3.24 7.79 0.03
N ARG A 196 -4.23 8.22 0.83
CA ARG A 196 -4.03 8.88 2.13
C ARG A 196 -3.31 8.02 3.17
N ILE A 197 -3.59 6.72 3.20
CA ILE A 197 -2.93 5.77 4.10
C ILE A 197 -1.49 5.53 3.62
N ILE A 198 -1.28 5.30 2.33
CA ILE A 198 0.03 5.06 1.73
C ILE A 198 0.96 6.26 1.95
N SER A 199 0.47 7.50 1.80
CA SER A 199 1.29 8.69 2.05
C SER A 199 1.82 8.76 3.47
N THR A 200 1.00 8.32 4.43
CA THR A 200 1.35 8.24 5.85
C THR A 200 2.38 7.14 6.11
N ILE A 201 2.21 5.98 5.47
CA ILE A 201 3.14 4.86 5.58
C ILE A 201 4.51 5.24 5.02
N GLU A 202 4.57 5.87 3.83
CA GLU A 202 5.83 6.34 3.24
C GLU A 202 6.48 7.44 4.10
N ALA A 203 5.71 8.39 4.63
CA ALA A 203 6.25 9.42 5.51
C ALA A 203 6.87 8.81 6.77
N PHE A 204 6.28 7.73 7.30
CA PHE A 204 6.80 7.02 8.46
C PHE A 204 8.07 6.22 8.14
N GLU A 205 8.14 5.58 6.98
CA GLU A 205 9.37 4.95 6.46
C GLU A 205 10.50 5.97 6.40
N ARG A 206 10.29 7.09 5.70
CA ARG A 206 11.28 8.17 5.60
C ARG A 206 11.67 8.71 6.97
N TYR A 207 10.72 8.94 7.87
CA TYR A 207 11.00 9.42 9.22
C TYR A 207 11.94 8.47 9.98
N CYS A 208 11.76 7.15 9.83
CA CYS A 208 12.57 6.15 10.51
C CYS A 208 14.00 6.02 9.95
N ASN A 209 14.20 6.35 8.67
CA ASN A 209 15.44 6.09 7.94
C ASN A 209 16.25 7.36 7.63
N ILE A 210 15.63 8.55 7.70
CA ILE A 210 16.33 9.82 7.55
C ILE A 210 17.07 10.17 8.85
N TYR A 211 18.40 10.23 8.77
CA TYR A 211 19.34 10.29 9.89
C TYR A 211 19.32 9.06 10.82
N ASP A 212 20.44 8.81 11.51
CA ASP A 212 20.55 7.72 12.49
C ASP A 212 19.82 8.05 13.79
N ARG A 213 18.49 8.09 13.73
CA ARG A 213 17.62 8.35 14.89
C ARG A 213 17.68 7.22 15.91
N LYS A 214 17.97 6.00 15.45
CA LYS A 214 18.08 4.81 16.29
C LYS A 214 19.41 4.74 17.04
N LYS A 215 20.39 5.57 16.67
CA LYS A 215 21.77 5.51 17.16
C LYS A 215 22.30 4.08 17.01
N LEU A 216 22.30 3.61 15.77
CA LEU A 216 22.73 2.26 15.43
C LEU A 216 24.12 1.99 16.05
N PRO A 217 24.34 0.81 16.66
CA PRO A 217 25.66 0.44 17.15
C PRO A 217 26.65 0.39 15.98
N THR A 218 27.69 1.22 16.04
CA THR A 218 28.74 1.30 15.02
C THR A 218 30.09 0.85 15.56
N ILE A 219 30.91 0.30 14.67
CA ILE A 219 32.35 0.12 14.87
C ILE A 219 33.06 1.03 13.87
N LYS A 220 34.01 1.81 14.34
CA LYS A 220 34.88 2.61 13.46
C LYS A 220 36.13 1.81 13.11
N SER A 221 36.33 1.51 11.83
CA SER A 221 37.49 0.77 11.32
C SER A 221 37.65 1.00 9.82
N SER A 222 38.80 0.61 9.25
CA SER A 222 38.97 0.54 7.80
C SER A 222 38.54 -0.83 7.26
N PHE A 223 38.17 -0.90 5.98
CA PHE A 223 37.85 -2.18 5.34
C PHE A 223 39.03 -3.15 5.44
N GLN A 224 40.25 -2.67 5.17
CA GLN A 224 41.48 -3.47 5.20
C GLN A 224 41.77 -4.08 6.58
N ALA A 225 41.36 -3.41 7.66
CA ALA A 225 41.50 -3.95 9.01
C ALA A 225 40.37 -4.93 9.34
N LEU A 226 39.12 -4.56 9.03
CA LEU A 226 37.93 -5.31 9.42
C LEU A 226 37.78 -6.63 8.65
N GLU A 227 38.18 -6.67 7.37
CA GLU A 227 38.08 -7.88 6.52
C GLU A 227 38.94 -9.05 7.01
N LYS A 228 39.94 -8.78 7.86
CA LYS A 228 40.83 -9.81 8.41
C LYS A 228 40.18 -10.61 9.53
N THR A 229 39.17 -10.05 10.18
CA THR A 229 38.55 -10.63 11.39
C THR A 229 37.06 -10.89 11.24
N GLU A 230 36.39 -10.17 10.34
CA GLU A 230 34.93 -10.17 10.22
C GLU A 230 34.49 -10.35 8.76
N ASN A 231 33.27 -10.86 8.57
CA ASN A 231 32.60 -10.79 7.27
C ASN A 231 32.15 -9.34 7.03
N VAL A 232 32.60 -8.72 5.94
CA VAL A 232 32.39 -7.29 5.67
C VAL A 232 32.17 -7.05 4.18
N ILE A 233 31.22 -6.17 3.86
CA ILE A 233 30.99 -5.73 2.49
C ILE A 233 32.10 -4.76 2.09
N ASP A 234 32.84 -5.13 1.04
CA ASP A 234 33.76 -4.21 0.36
C ASP A 234 32.96 -3.04 -0.25
N PRO A 235 33.17 -1.79 0.19
CA PRO A 235 32.41 -0.65 -0.30
C PRO A 235 32.57 -0.42 -1.81
N ARG A 236 33.64 -0.93 -2.43
CA ARG A 236 33.82 -0.89 -3.90
C ARG A 236 32.76 -1.70 -4.65
N LYS A 237 32.13 -2.67 -4.01
CA LYS A 237 31.02 -3.46 -4.58
C LYS A 237 29.67 -2.74 -4.54
N LEU A 238 29.57 -1.60 -3.84
CA LEU A 238 28.35 -0.83 -3.69
C LEU A 238 28.18 0.24 -4.79
N ILE A 239 28.71 -0.02 -5.99
CA ILE A 239 28.62 0.84 -7.19
C ILE A 239 28.97 2.30 -6.85
N LEU A 240 30.25 2.51 -6.55
CA LEU A 240 30.75 3.85 -6.22
C LEU A 240 30.69 4.80 -7.42
N HIS A 241 30.69 6.09 -7.11
CA HIS A 241 30.70 7.17 -8.11
C HIS A 241 31.95 7.12 -8.99
N SER A 242 31.82 7.49 -10.26
CA SER A 242 32.97 7.52 -11.17
C SER A 242 33.91 8.69 -10.85
N TYR A 243 35.07 8.72 -11.52
CA TYR A 243 36.01 9.83 -11.43
C TYR A 243 35.35 11.18 -11.80
N LYS A 244 34.43 11.18 -12.76
CA LYS A 244 33.74 12.39 -13.23
C LYS A 244 32.86 13.00 -12.13
N GLU A 245 32.08 12.18 -11.43
CA GLU A 245 31.23 12.68 -10.34
C GLU A 245 32.05 13.06 -9.11
N THR A 246 33.07 12.27 -8.77
CA THR A 246 33.95 12.57 -7.61
C THR A 246 34.78 13.84 -7.80
N ASN A 247 35.18 14.18 -9.02
CA ASN A 247 35.92 15.42 -9.31
C ASN A 247 35.02 16.65 -9.50
N ASN A 248 33.70 16.48 -9.47
CA ASN A 248 32.76 17.59 -9.63
C ASN A 248 32.39 18.19 -8.26
N GLU A 249 32.83 19.42 -8.02
CA GLU A 249 32.64 20.14 -6.75
C GLU A 249 31.19 20.27 -6.30
N LYS A 250 30.22 20.26 -7.24
CA LYS A 250 28.78 20.28 -6.92
C LYS A 250 28.36 19.04 -6.13
N TYR A 251 28.99 17.90 -6.40
CA TYR A 251 28.68 16.66 -5.71
C TYR A 251 29.44 16.48 -4.41
N ALA A 252 30.51 17.23 -4.13
CA ALA A 252 31.19 17.16 -2.83
C ALA A 252 31.39 15.70 -2.34
N LEU A 253 32.00 14.87 -3.20
CA LEU A 253 32.28 13.46 -2.95
C LEU A 253 33.80 13.26 -2.88
N GLY A 254 34.25 12.47 -1.91
CA GLY A 254 35.62 11.98 -1.83
C GLY A 254 35.80 10.64 -2.53
N VAL A 255 37.04 10.32 -2.91
CA VAL A 255 37.39 8.98 -3.41
C VAL A 255 37.50 8.02 -2.24
N TYR A 256 36.83 6.87 -2.34
CA TYR A 256 36.97 5.80 -1.33
C TYR A 256 38.36 5.16 -1.39
N LYS A 257 38.95 4.89 -0.22
CA LYS A 257 40.18 4.12 -0.08
C LYS A 257 39.98 3.05 1.00
N SER A 258 40.56 1.87 0.81
CA SER A 258 40.34 0.71 1.70
C SER A 258 40.92 0.87 3.11
N ASP A 259 41.90 1.77 3.27
CA ASP A 259 42.53 2.15 4.54
C ASP A 259 41.77 3.25 5.27
N LYS A 260 40.76 3.87 4.64
CA LYS A 260 39.94 4.91 5.25
C LYS A 260 39.06 4.33 6.35
N GLU A 261 39.16 4.89 7.54
CA GLU A 261 38.24 4.58 8.62
C GLU A 261 36.84 5.12 8.34
N ILE A 262 35.84 4.24 8.43
CA ILE A 262 34.43 4.57 8.30
C ILE A 262 33.63 3.88 9.42
N GLU A 263 32.37 4.28 9.59
CA GLU A 263 31.46 3.60 10.51
C GLU A 263 30.82 2.39 9.83
N TRP A 264 30.85 1.26 10.54
CA TRP A 264 30.28 -0.01 10.11
C TRP A 264 29.16 -0.42 11.05
N VAL A 265 28.06 -0.91 10.49
CA VAL A 265 26.92 -1.46 11.23
C VAL A 265 26.84 -2.96 10.97
N LYS A 266 26.58 -3.73 12.01
CA LYS A 266 26.35 -5.17 11.89
C LYS A 266 24.95 -5.42 11.29
N GLY A 267 24.92 -6.12 10.16
CA GLY A 267 23.73 -6.57 9.46
C GLY A 267 23.70 -8.09 9.31
N LYS A 268 22.79 -8.56 8.46
CA LYS A 268 22.62 -9.97 8.12
C LYS A 268 22.74 -10.17 6.62
N GLU A 269 23.64 -11.05 6.21
CA GLU A 269 23.69 -11.58 4.85
C GLU A 269 22.75 -12.78 4.76
N ILE A 270 21.88 -12.78 3.76
CA ILE A 270 20.88 -13.85 3.55
C ILE A 270 21.19 -14.53 2.22
N THR A 271 21.53 -15.81 2.26
CA THR A 271 21.83 -16.61 1.08
C THR A 271 20.98 -17.88 1.06
N LYS A 272 21.03 -18.64 -0.05
CA LYS A 272 20.44 -19.99 -0.12
C LYS A 272 20.99 -20.94 0.94
N LYS A 273 22.17 -20.65 1.51
CA LYS A 273 22.84 -21.48 2.53
C LYS A 273 22.44 -21.10 3.97
N GLY A 274 21.71 -20.00 4.16
CA GLY A 274 21.30 -19.51 5.47
C GLY A 274 21.64 -18.03 5.69
N GLU A 275 21.51 -17.60 6.95
CA GLU A 275 21.87 -16.25 7.41
C GLU A 275 23.26 -16.24 8.06
N SER A 276 24.06 -15.23 7.75
CA SER A 276 25.35 -14.92 8.39
C SER A 276 25.38 -13.46 8.84
N GLU A 277 26.21 -13.14 9.84
CA GLU A 277 26.48 -11.75 10.17
C GLU A 277 27.40 -11.13 9.11
N VAL A 278 27.18 -9.84 8.81
CA VAL A 278 28.03 -9.07 7.89
C VAL A 278 28.10 -7.62 8.34
N PHE A 279 29.25 -6.97 8.20
CA PHE A 279 29.39 -5.54 8.40
C PHE A 279 29.13 -4.77 7.11
N VAL A 280 28.31 -3.73 7.20
CA VAL A 280 27.90 -2.88 6.08
C VAL A 280 28.24 -1.42 6.42
N PRO A 281 28.73 -0.61 5.46
CA PRO A 281 28.96 0.81 5.70
C PRO A 281 27.70 1.52 6.18
N LYS A 282 27.79 2.32 7.25
CA LYS A 282 26.65 3.08 7.78
C LYS A 282 26.03 4.01 6.73
N SER A 283 26.87 4.60 5.87
CA SER A 283 26.48 5.48 4.75
C SER A 283 25.62 4.80 3.68
N SER A 284 25.43 3.48 3.76
CA SER A 284 24.55 2.71 2.87
C SER A 284 23.23 2.33 3.54
N ILE A 285 23.04 2.67 4.82
CA ILE A 285 21.89 2.29 5.65
C ILE A 285 21.07 3.52 6.08
N VAL A 286 21.73 4.69 6.18
CA VAL A 286 21.09 5.94 6.60
C VAL A 286 21.28 6.96 5.50
N PHE A 287 20.24 7.76 5.25
CA PHE A 287 20.32 8.90 4.33
C PHE A 287 20.02 10.22 5.05
N GLY A 288 20.68 11.29 4.60
CA GLY A 288 20.47 12.65 5.10
C GLY A 288 21.61 13.19 5.98
N GLU A 289 22.49 12.33 6.51
CA GLU A 289 23.62 12.71 7.37
C GLU A 289 24.64 13.59 6.64
N ARG A 290 24.70 13.45 5.31
CA ARG A 290 25.52 14.32 4.46
C ARG A 290 25.21 15.81 4.60
N ARG A 291 23.99 16.22 4.99
CA ARG A 291 23.66 17.64 5.16
C ARG A 291 24.27 18.27 6.43
N GLU A 292 24.79 17.46 7.35
CA GLU A 292 25.46 17.92 8.58
C GLU A 292 26.97 17.90 8.53
N ASN A 293 27.55 16.96 7.80
CA ASN A 293 29.00 16.78 7.79
C ASN A 293 29.66 17.79 6.84
N GLU A 294 30.13 18.89 7.41
CA GLU A 294 30.90 19.98 6.77
C GLU A 294 32.20 19.52 6.08
N GLN A 295 32.59 18.24 6.22
CA GLN A 295 33.73 17.66 5.52
C GLN A 295 33.30 16.99 4.22
N LYS A 296 33.04 17.82 3.20
CA LYS A 296 32.73 17.45 1.79
C LYS A 296 33.63 16.35 1.19
N LYS A 297 34.79 16.04 1.77
CA LYS A 297 35.74 15.01 1.28
C LYS A 297 35.64 13.66 2.02
N ASN A 298 34.87 13.56 3.10
CA ASN A 298 34.70 12.30 3.83
C ASN A 298 33.57 11.41 3.29
N ASN A 299 32.63 11.97 2.54
CA ASN A 299 31.53 11.20 1.94
C ASN A 299 31.99 10.63 0.60
N PHE A 300 32.04 9.31 0.47
CA PHE A 300 32.45 8.65 -0.77
C PHE A 300 31.27 8.05 -1.56
N VAL A 301 30.05 8.19 -1.02
CA VAL A 301 28.80 7.76 -1.63
C VAL A 301 27.75 8.86 -1.48
N PHE A 302 26.75 8.85 -2.36
CA PHE A 302 25.61 9.74 -2.29
C PHE A 302 24.45 8.91 -1.75
N GLU A 303 23.99 9.26 -0.56
CA GLU A 303 22.94 8.53 0.14
C GLU A 303 21.59 8.69 -0.56
N THR A 304 20.82 7.61 -0.64
CA THR A 304 19.46 7.60 -1.17
C THR A 304 18.58 6.71 -0.31
N SER A 305 17.26 6.78 -0.50
CA SER A 305 16.30 5.86 0.15
C SER A 305 16.22 4.49 -0.55
N ASN A 306 17.07 4.20 -1.54
CA ASN A 306 16.95 3.00 -2.37
C ASN A 306 17.00 1.72 -1.52
N GLY A 307 15.96 0.89 -1.64
CA GLY A 307 15.82 -0.36 -0.88
C GLY A 307 15.28 -0.17 0.55
N MET A 308 14.94 1.06 0.96
CA MET A 308 14.26 1.31 2.22
C MET A 308 12.77 1.00 2.08
N ALA A 309 12.22 0.26 3.03
CA ALA A 309 10.82 -0.12 2.98
C ALA A 309 10.23 -0.35 4.38
N ILE A 310 8.91 -0.29 4.44
CA ILE A 310 8.11 -0.59 5.62
C ILE A 310 7.00 -1.58 5.24
N GLY A 311 6.69 -2.49 6.16
CA GLY A 311 5.68 -3.52 5.96
C GLY A 311 4.99 -3.90 7.27
N GLY A 312 3.91 -4.68 7.17
CA GLY A 312 3.23 -5.27 8.33
C GLY A 312 4.06 -6.35 9.05
N SER A 313 5.16 -6.79 8.45
CA SER A 313 6.19 -7.61 9.09
C SER A 313 7.59 -7.28 8.54
N ALA A 314 8.63 -7.84 9.16
CA ALA A 314 10.01 -7.69 8.69
C ALA A 314 10.22 -8.34 7.32
N GLU A 315 9.55 -9.46 7.05
CA GLU A 315 9.59 -10.15 5.75
C GLU A 315 8.94 -9.30 4.66
N GLU A 316 7.81 -8.66 4.96
CA GLU A 316 7.14 -7.75 4.03
C GLU A 316 8.03 -6.53 3.71
N ALA A 317 8.66 -5.93 4.73
CA ALA A 317 9.60 -4.83 4.53
C ALA A 317 10.81 -5.25 3.67
N LYS A 318 11.42 -6.42 3.95
CA LYS A 318 12.51 -6.96 3.13
C LYS A 318 12.08 -7.20 1.68
N LEU A 319 10.88 -7.72 1.45
CA LEU A 319 10.35 -7.99 0.11
C LEU A 319 10.17 -6.70 -0.69
N TYR A 320 9.53 -5.67 -0.12
CA TYR A 320 9.34 -4.40 -0.83
C TYR A 320 10.65 -3.64 -1.03
N GLY A 321 11.59 -3.71 -0.07
CA GLY A 321 12.94 -3.17 -0.26
C GLY A 321 13.67 -3.88 -1.42
N LEU A 322 13.54 -5.20 -1.53
CA LEU A 322 14.10 -5.97 -2.64
C LEU A 322 13.45 -5.62 -3.98
N TYR A 323 12.12 -5.44 -4.03
CA TYR A 323 11.45 -4.99 -5.25
C TYR A 323 11.96 -3.62 -5.70
N GLU A 324 12.17 -2.67 -4.79
CA GLU A 324 12.72 -1.37 -5.18
C GLU A 324 14.16 -1.51 -5.70
N LEU A 325 15.00 -2.33 -5.08
CA LEU A 325 16.36 -2.56 -5.57
C LEU A 325 16.37 -3.16 -6.99
N ILE A 326 15.52 -4.16 -7.25
CA ILE A 326 15.37 -4.78 -8.57
C ILE A 326 14.82 -3.76 -9.58
N GLU A 327 13.84 -2.95 -9.19
CA GLU A 327 13.27 -1.90 -10.03
C GLU A 327 14.36 -0.93 -10.50
N ARG A 328 15.18 -0.43 -9.57
CA ARG A 328 16.25 0.52 -9.89
C ARG A 328 17.33 -0.12 -10.75
N ASP A 329 17.74 -1.34 -10.42
CA ASP A 329 18.76 -2.06 -11.17
C ASP A 329 18.34 -2.28 -12.62
N ALA A 330 17.17 -2.90 -12.84
CA ALA A 330 16.61 -3.14 -14.17
C ALA A 330 16.43 -1.85 -14.97
N PHE A 331 15.89 -0.80 -14.34
CA PHE A 331 15.68 0.49 -14.99
C PHE A 331 17.00 1.15 -15.42
N LEU A 332 17.99 1.22 -14.51
CA LEU A 332 19.28 1.84 -14.81
C LEU A 332 20.09 1.02 -15.81
N CYS A 333 20.04 -0.31 -15.73
CA CYS A 333 20.65 -1.20 -16.72
C CYS A 333 20.03 -0.96 -18.11
N ALA A 334 18.71 -0.99 -18.23
CA ALA A 334 18.03 -0.70 -19.50
C ALA A 334 18.39 0.69 -20.04
N TRP A 335 18.39 1.71 -19.17
CA TRP A 335 18.70 3.09 -19.54
C TRP A 335 20.14 3.28 -20.03
N TYR A 336 21.13 2.83 -19.28
CA TYR A 336 22.54 3.07 -19.60
C TYR A 336 23.11 2.13 -20.66
N SER A 337 22.51 0.95 -20.85
CA SER A 337 22.91 0.04 -21.93
C SER A 337 22.22 0.32 -23.26
N GLU A 338 21.21 1.20 -23.27
CA GLU A 338 20.33 1.42 -24.43
C GLU A 338 19.76 0.09 -24.95
N SER A 339 19.49 -0.85 -24.03
CA SER A 339 19.01 -2.19 -24.40
C SER A 339 17.66 -2.10 -25.10
N SER A 340 17.46 -2.97 -26.09
CA SER A 340 16.14 -3.15 -26.71
C SER A 340 15.14 -3.61 -25.65
N THR A 341 14.10 -2.82 -25.41
CA THR A 341 13.01 -3.16 -24.49
C THR A 341 11.79 -3.64 -25.28
N LYS A 342 10.96 -4.48 -24.65
CA LYS A 342 9.72 -4.96 -25.26
C LYS A 342 8.58 -4.06 -24.83
N GLU A 343 7.99 -3.30 -25.76
CA GLU A 343 6.75 -2.56 -25.49
C GLU A 343 5.61 -3.55 -25.20
N LEU A 344 4.80 -3.25 -24.19
CA LEU A 344 3.65 -4.04 -23.77
C LEU A 344 2.36 -3.31 -24.16
N GLU A 345 1.35 -4.08 -24.56
CA GLU A 345 0.01 -3.52 -24.78
C GLU A 345 -0.80 -3.60 -23.49
N LEU A 346 -1.28 -2.44 -23.04
CA LEU A 346 -2.08 -2.33 -21.81
C LEU A 346 -3.38 -3.15 -21.88
N ASP A 347 -3.89 -3.36 -23.08
CA ASP A 347 -5.15 -4.07 -23.34
C ASP A 347 -5.08 -5.54 -22.94
N ASP A 348 -3.87 -6.11 -22.80
CA ASP A 348 -3.64 -7.51 -22.45
C ASP A 348 -3.75 -7.82 -20.95
N TYR A 349 -3.93 -6.82 -20.08
CA TYR A 349 -3.77 -6.96 -18.62
C TYR A 349 -5.00 -6.63 -17.76
N ASP A 350 -6.17 -6.42 -18.37
CA ASP A 350 -7.44 -6.11 -17.69
C ASP A 350 -7.31 -4.93 -16.68
N LEU A 351 -6.75 -3.81 -17.13
CA LEU A 351 -6.57 -2.58 -16.34
C LEU A 351 -7.47 -1.47 -16.89
N GLU A 352 -8.78 -1.65 -16.77
CA GLU A 352 -9.82 -0.81 -17.40
C GLU A 352 -9.63 0.68 -17.07
N GLU A 353 -9.36 1.04 -15.81
CA GLU A 353 -9.16 2.43 -15.40
C GLU A 353 -7.97 3.09 -16.11
N PHE A 354 -6.90 2.33 -16.38
CA PHE A 354 -5.74 2.84 -17.12
C PHE A 354 -5.96 2.83 -18.64
N GLN A 355 -6.81 1.93 -19.17
CA GLN A 355 -7.21 1.95 -20.57
C GLN A 355 -8.03 3.21 -20.88
N GLU A 356 -8.96 3.57 -20.00
CA GLU A 356 -9.67 4.84 -20.06
C GLU A 356 -8.72 6.04 -20.03
N LEU A 357 -7.75 6.01 -19.10
CA LEU A 357 -6.75 7.06 -19.01
C LEU A 357 -5.87 7.15 -20.27
N LYS A 358 -5.48 6.01 -20.88
CA LYS A 358 -4.75 5.98 -22.17
C LYS A 358 -5.54 6.71 -23.26
N MET A 359 -6.86 6.52 -23.32
CA MET A 359 -7.73 7.26 -24.27
C MET A 359 -7.76 8.77 -23.98
N ILE A 360 -7.87 9.16 -22.71
CA ILE A 360 -7.86 10.57 -22.29
C ILE A 360 -6.53 11.22 -22.67
N LEU A 361 -5.40 10.57 -22.41
CA LEU A 361 -4.07 11.08 -22.77
C LEU A 361 -3.94 11.23 -24.30
N LYS A 362 -4.40 10.24 -25.06
CA LYS A 362 -4.39 10.30 -26.53
C LYS A 362 -5.15 11.51 -27.08
N SER A 363 -6.28 11.88 -26.47
CA SER A 363 -7.03 13.08 -26.85
C SER A 363 -6.27 14.40 -26.62
N LYS A 364 -5.22 14.37 -25.81
CA LYS A 364 -4.33 15.51 -25.49
C LYS A 364 -3.01 15.45 -26.24
N ASN A 365 -2.89 14.63 -27.29
CA ASN A 365 -1.63 14.38 -28.00
C ASN A 365 -0.52 13.83 -27.07
N GLN A 366 -0.94 13.12 -26.01
CA GLN A 366 -0.08 12.42 -25.06
C GLN A 366 -0.22 10.92 -25.25
N GLU A 367 0.87 10.18 -25.10
CA GLU A 367 0.91 8.73 -25.25
C GLU A 367 1.47 8.09 -24.00
N LEU A 368 0.75 7.08 -23.50
CA LEU A 368 1.18 6.24 -22.40
C LEU A 368 1.85 4.99 -22.96
N LYS A 369 3.14 4.82 -22.66
CA LYS A 369 3.93 3.66 -23.09
C LYS A 369 4.39 2.86 -21.88
N ILE A 370 4.41 1.54 -22.02
CA ILE A 370 4.89 0.61 -20.99
C ILE A 370 5.81 -0.42 -21.63
N PHE A 371 6.91 -0.73 -20.96
CA PHE A 371 7.95 -1.62 -21.47
C PHE A 371 8.31 -2.67 -20.42
N ASP A 372 8.45 -3.92 -20.85
CA ASP A 372 9.07 -4.96 -20.05
C ASP A 372 10.59 -4.77 -20.08
N ILE A 373 11.15 -4.58 -18.90
CA ILE A 373 12.60 -4.43 -18.64
C ILE A 373 13.09 -5.46 -17.63
N THR A 374 12.40 -6.60 -17.53
CA THR A 374 12.75 -7.68 -16.59
C THR A 374 14.20 -8.14 -16.80
N SER A 375 15.00 -8.04 -15.75
CA SER A 375 16.40 -8.48 -15.74
C SER A 375 16.54 -9.99 -15.53
N GLU A 376 17.77 -10.49 -15.55
CA GLU A 376 18.12 -11.90 -15.30
C GLU A 376 17.68 -12.41 -13.92
N VAL A 377 17.34 -11.50 -12.99
CA VAL A 377 16.74 -11.83 -11.69
C VAL A 377 15.39 -12.52 -11.87
N GLY A 378 14.71 -12.30 -13.00
CA GLY A 378 13.47 -12.98 -13.37
C GLY A 378 12.23 -12.47 -12.62
N ILE A 379 12.33 -11.32 -11.95
CA ILE A 379 11.19 -10.66 -11.31
C ILE A 379 10.63 -9.61 -12.27
N PRO A 380 9.34 -9.71 -12.67
CA PRO A 380 8.72 -8.79 -13.59
C PRO A 380 8.96 -7.33 -13.22
N THR A 381 9.53 -6.57 -14.14
CA THR A 381 9.84 -5.15 -13.96
C THR A 381 9.39 -4.36 -15.17
N VAL A 382 8.60 -3.32 -14.92
CA VAL A 382 7.95 -2.52 -15.96
C VAL A 382 8.41 -1.09 -15.88
N TRP A 383 8.79 -0.54 -17.03
CA TRP A 383 9.08 0.87 -17.22
C TRP A 383 7.91 1.54 -17.94
N ALA A 384 7.28 2.51 -17.30
CA ALA A 384 6.20 3.31 -17.86
C ALA A 384 6.65 4.73 -18.15
N MET A 385 6.04 5.36 -19.16
CA MET A 385 6.22 6.77 -19.45
C MET A 385 4.99 7.40 -20.10
N ILE A 386 4.82 8.70 -19.88
CA ILE A 386 3.94 9.55 -20.69
C ILE A 386 4.84 10.42 -21.56
N VAL A 387 4.55 10.44 -22.85
CA VAL A 387 5.18 11.30 -23.86
C VAL A 387 4.14 12.29 -24.37
N ASP A 388 4.46 13.59 -24.36
CA ASP A 388 3.65 14.64 -24.96
C ASP A 388 4.27 15.11 -26.28
N TYR A 389 3.54 14.90 -27.37
CA TYR A 389 4.00 15.25 -28.72
C TYR A 389 3.65 16.68 -29.13
N SER A 390 2.98 17.45 -28.28
CA SER A 390 2.65 18.84 -28.58
C SER A 390 3.91 19.70 -28.58
N ASP A 391 4.12 20.52 -29.59
CA ASP A 391 5.36 21.30 -29.76
C ASP A 391 5.72 22.12 -28.51
N GLU A 392 4.73 22.83 -27.96
CA GLU A 392 4.85 23.72 -26.81
C GLU A 392 4.61 23.04 -25.45
N ALA A 393 4.69 21.70 -25.38
CA ALA A 393 4.46 20.97 -24.14
C ALA A 393 5.49 21.38 -23.05
N PRO A 394 5.04 21.82 -21.87
CA PRO A 394 5.93 22.23 -20.77
C PRO A 394 6.70 21.05 -20.18
N MET A 395 6.15 19.85 -20.28
CA MET A 395 6.79 18.58 -19.95
C MET A 395 6.64 17.65 -21.15
N LYS A 396 7.76 17.25 -21.75
CA LYS A 396 7.74 16.32 -22.89
C LYS A 396 7.61 14.87 -22.46
N ILE A 397 8.34 14.47 -21.41
CA ILE A 397 8.39 13.08 -20.98
C ILE A 397 8.49 13.02 -19.46
N TYR A 398 7.67 12.17 -18.84
CA TYR A 398 7.89 11.70 -17.48
C TYR A 398 7.85 10.18 -17.46
N ASN A 399 8.71 9.55 -16.67
CA ASN A 399 8.80 8.11 -16.59
C ASN A 399 9.03 7.59 -15.17
N ALA A 400 8.66 6.35 -14.94
CA ALA A 400 8.91 5.62 -13.70
C ALA A 400 8.91 4.12 -13.96
N ALA A 401 9.50 3.35 -13.06
CA ALA A 401 9.47 1.89 -13.12
C ALA A 401 8.77 1.29 -11.89
N ALA A 402 8.44 0.01 -11.95
CA ALA A 402 8.05 -0.79 -10.79
C ALA A 402 8.34 -2.28 -11.00
N SER A 403 8.70 -2.97 -9.92
CA SER A 403 8.89 -4.43 -9.90
C SER A 403 7.87 -5.11 -9.00
N ASN A 404 7.41 -6.28 -9.42
CA ASN A 404 6.56 -7.16 -8.61
C ASN A 404 6.56 -8.58 -9.21
N VAL A 405 6.43 -9.62 -8.37
CA VAL A 405 6.25 -11.00 -8.87
C VAL A 405 5.01 -11.17 -9.75
N ASN A 406 4.00 -10.31 -9.57
CA ASN A 406 2.84 -10.22 -10.45
C ASN A 406 3.05 -9.06 -11.45
N ILE A 407 3.22 -9.39 -12.73
CA ILE A 407 3.42 -8.41 -13.81
C ILE A 407 2.30 -7.36 -13.85
N LYS A 408 1.03 -7.73 -13.65
CA LYS A 408 -0.09 -6.78 -13.63
C LYS A 408 0.10 -5.73 -12.54
N LYS A 409 0.61 -6.14 -11.36
CA LYS A 409 0.89 -5.22 -10.26
C LYS A 409 2.13 -4.35 -10.55
N ALA A 410 3.13 -4.87 -11.26
CA ALA A 410 4.26 -4.07 -11.72
C ALA A 410 3.81 -2.98 -12.72
N ILE A 411 2.98 -3.34 -13.71
CA ILE A 411 2.36 -2.39 -14.64
C ILE A 411 1.59 -1.33 -13.85
N GLU A 412 0.62 -1.74 -13.03
CA GLU A 412 -0.22 -0.84 -12.24
C GLU A 412 0.61 0.11 -11.36
N ASN A 413 1.61 -0.39 -10.63
CA ASN A 413 2.47 0.45 -9.77
C ASN A 413 3.30 1.46 -10.58
N SER A 414 3.81 1.07 -11.76
CA SER A 414 4.55 1.98 -12.64
C SER A 414 3.63 3.08 -13.20
N LEU A 415 2.40 2.71 -13.58
CA LEU A 415 1.38 3.63 -14.08
C LEU A 415 0.90 4.61 -13.01
N PHE A 416 0.68 4.16 -11.77
CA PHE A 416 0.37 5.06 -10.65
C PHE A 416 1.42 6.15 -10.50
N LYS A 417 2.71 5.80 -10.56
CA LYS A 417 3.81 6.77 -10.44
C LYS A 417 3.79 7.80 -11.58
N VAL A 418 3.61 7.34 -12.83
CA VAL A 418 3.65 8.22 -14.01
C VAL A 418 2.40 9.10 -14.11
N CYS A 419 1.22 8.51 -13.98
CA CYS A 419 -0.06 9.18 -14.17
C CYS A 419 -0.38 10.20 -13.05
N THR A 420 0.14 9.98 -11.84
CA THR A 420 0.09 11.02 -10.80
C THR A 420 1.10 12.12 -11.07
N THR A 421 2.35 11.77 -11.40
CA THR A 421 3.46 12.72 -11.32
C THR A 421 3.61 13.58 -12.58
N PHE A 422 3.31 13.05 -13.77
CA PHE A 422 3.32 13.83 -15.01
C PHE A 422 2.49 15.13 -14.92
N PRO A 423 1.19 15.11 -14.55
CA PRO A 423 0.39 16.34 -14.49
C PRO A 423 0.83 17.32 -13.39
N ILE A 424 1.47 16.82 -12.32
CA ILE A 424 2.07 17.68 -11.27
C ILE A 424 3.20 18.51 -11.88
N TYR A 425 4.18 17.86 -12.52
CA TYR A 425 5.32 18.58 -13.10
C TYR A 425 4.94 19.41 -14.33
N GLU A 426 4.02 18.93 -15.16
CA GLU A 426 3.42 19.71 -16.25
C GLU A 426 2.91 21.06 -15.72
N THR A 427 2.14 21.04 -14.61
CA THR A 427 1.58 22.24 -13.99
C THR A 427 2.67 23.14 -13.38
N MET A 428 3.66 22.56 -12.71
CA MET A 428 4.77 23.33 -12.11
C MET A 428 5.63 24.02 -13.16
N LEU A 429 5.99 23.31 -14.23
CA LEU A 429 6.81 23.86 -15.33
C LEU A 429 6.04 24.95 -16.10
N SER A 430 4.74 24.75 -16.33
CA SER A 430 3.86 25.77 -16.92
C SER A 430 3.77 27.06 -16.09
N SER A 431 3.79 26.94 -14.78
CA SER A 431 3.72 28.09 -13.88
C SER A 431 5.02 28.88 -13.89
N ASN A 432 6.16 28.19 -13.93
CA ASN A 432 7.48 28.80 -13.98
C ASN A 432 7.78 29.49 -15.32
N SER A 433 7.34 28.92 -16.44
CA SER A 433 7.49 29.56 -17.76
C SER A 433 6.73 30.88 -17.86
N LYS A 434 5.52 30.96 -17.29
CA LYS A 434 4.75 32.22 -17.18
C LYS A 434 5.44 33.28 -16.31
N VAL A 435 6.12 32.88 -15.24
CA VAL A 435 6.88 33.80 -14.38
C VAL A 435 8.14 34.32 -15.10
N MET A 436 8.83 33.46 -15.86
CA MET A 436 10.00 33.87 -16.66
C MET A 436 9.63 34.76 -17.85
N ALA A 437 8.49 34.50 -18.51
CA ALA A 437 8.00 35.32 -19.61
C ALA A 437 7.57 36.74 -19.17
N LYS A 438 7.15 36.92 -17.90
CA LYS A 438 6.82 38.24 -17.33
C LYS A 438 8.05 39.05 -16.85
N LYS A 439 9.22 38.43 -16.79
CA LYS A 439 10.50 39.07 -16.39
C LYS A 439 11.37 39.49 -17.58
N LYS A 440 10.97 39.14 -18.80
CA LYS A 440 11.48 39.71 -20.04
C LYS A 440 10.53 40.80 -20.49
#